data_AF-A0AAN8Q531-F1
#
_entry.id   AF-A0AAN8Q531-F1
#
_cell.length_a   1.000
_cell.length_b   1.000
_cell.length_c   1.000
_cell.angle_alpha   90.00
_cell.angle_beta   90.00
_cell.angle_gamma   90.00
#
_symmetry.space_group_name_H-M   'P 1'
#
loop_
_entity.id
_entity.type
_entity.pdbx_description
1 polymer ?
#
loop_
_entity_poly.entity_id
_entity_poly.type
_entity_poly.pdbx_seq_one_letter_code
_entity_poly.pdbx_strand_id
1 'polypeptide(L)'
;MCVFRGAAEISSVLYKDIDNQGIDHCVSVRCQGYENSLAECSFSDRTPLGFNDKVAKATCYQEPKERSACEFKCVNNKCVLLEQTCDGVDHCGDNSDEMCCKDCRGDSFRCKSGVCLSREALDDGIMDCLGGEDEMRKHITNPVGRSGASSHGKTNS
;
A
#
# COMPACT_ATOMS: atom_id res chain seq x y z
N MET A 1 13.47 1.74 -0.96
CA MET A 1 12.49 0.79 -1.52
C MET A 1 13.06 -0.61 -1.42
N CYS A 2 12.26 -1.60 -1.03
CA CYS A 2 12.66 -3.00 -1.09
C CYS A 2 12.34 -3.54 -2.48
N VAL A 3 13.29 -3.40 -3.41
CA VAL A 3 13.09 -3.77 -4.82
C VAL A 3 13.00 -5.30 -4.95
N PHE A 4 12.24 -5.78 -5.93
CA PHE A 4 12.01 -7.19 -6.33
C PHE A 4 11.09 -8.03 -5.44
N ARG A 5 11.22 -7.98 -4.12
CA ARG A 5 10.48 -8.87 -3.20
C ARG A 5 9.72 -8.14 -2.09
N GLY A 6 9.62 -6.82 -2.20
CA GLY A 6 8.96 -5.99 -1.21
C GLY A 6 9.55 -6.09 0.20
N ALA A 7 8.83 -5.53 1.17
CA ALA A 7 9.21 -5.57 2.57
C ALA A 7 8.84 -6.92 3.20
N ALA A 8 9.68 -7.45 4.08
CA ALA A 8 9.31 -8.55 4.98
C ALA A 8 8.54 -8.06 6.20
N GLU A 9 8.84 -6.85 6.67
CA GLU A 9 8.24 -6.27 7.86
C GLU A 9 8.21 -4.75 7.74
N ILE A 10 7.12 -4.14 8.22
CA ILE A 10 6.97 -2.70 8.37
C ILE A 10 6.88 -2.40 9.86
N SER A 11 7.77 -1.55 10.35
CA SER A 11 7.85 -1.16 11.76
C SER A 11 8.13 0.34 11.89
N SER A 12 8.15 0.83 13.13
CA SER A 12 8.55 2.20 13.43
C SER A 12 9.70 2.20 14.44
N VAL A 13 10.64 3.11 14.28
CA VAL A 13 11.74 3.32 15.25
C VAL A 13 11.77 4.77 15.71
N LEU A 14 12.31 5.04 16.90
CA LEU A 14 12.49 6.42 17.35
C LEU A 14 13.62 7.07 16.58
N TYR A 15 13.45 8.35 16.25
CA TYR A 15 14.42 9.08 15.47
C TYR A 15 15.81 9.13 16.13
N LYS A 16 15.86 9.27 17.46
CA LYS A 16 17.10 9.23 18.24
C LYS A 16 17.90 7.92 18.13
N ASP A 17 17.26 6.82 17.75
CA ASP A 17 17.89 5.49 17.67
C ASP A 17 18.49 5.24 16.27
N ILE A 18 18.38 6.21 15.36
CA ILE A 18 18.97 6.16 14.02
C ILE A 18 20.22 7.04 13.99
N ASP A 19 21.31 6.50 13.46
CA ASP A 19 22.55 7.24 13.21
C ASP A 19 22.38 8.14 11.97
N ASN A 20 21.74 9.30 12.13
CA ASN A 20 21.43 10.23 11.04
C ASN A 20 21.77 11.68 11.42
N GLN A 21 22.86 12.21 10.85
CA GLN A 21 23.36 13.56 11.12
C GLN A 21 22.91 14.62 10.09
N GLY A 22 21.66 14.60 9.62
CA GLY A 22 21.24 15.60 8.62
C GLY A 22 19.78 15.61 8.19
N ILE A 23 18.91 14.83 8.82
CA ILE A 23 17.48 14.86 8.52
C ILE A 23 16.78 15.61 9.65
N ASP A 24 16.06 16.67 9.34
CA ASP A 24 15.38 17.53 10.32
C ASP A 24 13.87 17.59 10.08
N HIS A 25 13.38 16.96 9.02
CA HIS A 25 11.96 16.89 8.70
C HIS A 25 11.51 15.50 8.27
N CYS A 26 10.29 15.15 8.66
CA CYS A 26 9.55 13.99 8.17
C CYS A 26 8.77 14.39 6.92
N VAL A 27 8.46 13.40 6.09
CA VAL A 27 7.55 13.50 4.95
C VAL A 27 6.59 12.33 4.97
N SER A 28 5.35 12.58 4.58
CA SER A 28 4.37 11.53 4.28
C SER A 28 4.60 11.04 2.86
N VAL A 29 4.66 9.72 2.67
CA VAL A 29 4.87 9.08 1.37
C VAL A 29 3.70 8.17 1.08
N ARG A 30 3.08 8.34 -0.10
CA ARG A 30 2.02 7.46 -0.59
C ARG A 30 2.40 6.91 -1.96
N CYS A 31 2.46 5.58 -2.02
CA CYS A 31 2.74 4.76 -3.20
C CYS A 31 1.56 3.80 -3.42
N GLN A 32 1.40 3.32 -4.64
CA GLN A 32 0.40 2.31 -5.04
C GLN A 32 0.94 0.87 -4.92
N GLY A 33 2.27 0.69 -4.94
CA GLY A 33 2.93 -0.60 -4.73
C GLY A 33 3.58 -1.20 -5.98
N TYR A 34 3.31 -0.65 -7.17
CA TYR A 34 3.89 -1.11 -8.44
C TYR A 34 5.06 -0.25 -8.93
N GLU A 35 5.43 0.81 -8.19
CA GLU A 35 6.51 1.72 -8.56
C GLU A 35 7.88 1.05 -8.50
N ASN A 36 8.79 1.44 -9.39
CA ASN A 36 10.15 0.92 -9.41
C ASN A 36 11.08 1.70 -8.48
N SER A 37 10.71 2.95 -8.18
CA SER A 37 11.46 3.87 -7.33
C SER A 37 10.54 4.68 -6.43
N LEU A 38 11.01 4.99 -5.21
CA LEU A 38 10.31 5.93 -4.33
C LEU A 38 10.13 7.30 -4.97
N ALA A 39 10.94 7.66 -5.97
CA ALA A 39 10.81 8.92 -6.70
C ALA A 39 9.51 9.03 -7.52
N GLU A 40 8.82 7.91 -7.78
CA GLU A 40 7.53 7.88 -8.49
C GLU A 40 6.35 8.09 -7.52
N CYS A 41 6.57 7.95 -6.21
CA CYS A 41 5.53 8.12 -5.21
C CYS A 41 5.22 9.59 -4.93
N SER A 42 4.05 9.82 -4.32
CA SER A 42 3.66 11.15 -3.85
C SER A 42 4.25 11.45 -2.47
N PHE A 43 4.85 12.63 -2.33
CA PHE A 43 5.42 13.13 -1.06
C PHE A 43 4.63 14.34 -0.58
N SER A 44 4.15 14.31 0.66
CA SER A 44 3.43 15.41 1.30
C SER A 44 3.94 15.69 2.72
N ASP A 45 3.43 16.75 3.35
CA ASP A 45 3.55 17.04 4.78
C ASP A 45 4.98 17.05 5.34
N ARG A 46 5.72 18.11 5.00
CA ARG A 46 7.05 18.35 5.56
C ARG A 46 6.93 18.88 6.99
N THR A 47 7.20 18.03 7.97
CA THR A 47 7.03 18.34 9.40
C THR A 47 8.36 18.26 10.14
N PRO A 48 8.72 19.20 11.04
CA PRO A 48 9.95 19.11 11.81
C PRO A 48 10.01 17.83 12.66
N LEU A 49 11.18 17.20 12.73
CA LEU A 49 11.41 16.00 13.53
C LEU A 49 11.98 16.33 14.91
N GLY A 50 11.32 15.82 15.95
CA GLY A 50 11.82 15.74 17.32
C GLY A 50 12.51 14.41 17.61
N PHE A 51 13.38 14.38 18.63
CA PHE A 51 14.12 13.18 19.04
C PHE A 51 13.24 11.98 19.43
N ASN A 52 12.02 12.24 19.91
CA ASN A 52 11.08 11.21 20.34
C ASN A 52 10.06 10.85 19.25
N ASP A 53 10.17 11.44 18.05
CA ASP A 53 9.26 11.11 16.97
C ASP A 53 9.60 9.75 16.38
N LYS A 54 8.56 9.06 15.93
CA LYS A 54 8.67 7.76 15.27
C LYS A 54 8.82 7.98 13.78
N VAL A 55 9.76 7.28 13.17
CA VAL A 55 9.94 7.24 11.72
C VAL A 55 9.73 5.82 11.21
N ALA A 56 9.26 5.73 9.96
CA ALA A 56 8.99 4.45 9.32
C ALA A 56 10.30 3.67 9.05
N LYS A 57 10.31 2.38 9.40
CA LYS A 57 11.39 1.45 9.11
C LYS A 57 10.82 0.27 8.32
N ALA A 58 11.35 0.06 7.13
CA ALA A 58 11.05 -1.12 6.32
C ALA A 58 12.25 -2.09 6.37
N THR A 59 11.97 -3.35 6.72
CA THR A 59 12.94 -4.44 6.62
C THR A 59 12.68 -5.17 5.30
N CYS A 60 13.64 -5.14 4.37
CA CYS A 60 13.48 -5.80 3.08
C CYS A 60 13.55 -7.32 3.20
N TYR A 61 12.77 -8.01 2.37
CA TYR A 61 12.77 -9.46 2.37
C TYR A 61 14.12 -10.04 1.94
N GLN A 62 14.60 -11.01 2.72
CA GLN A 62 15.75 -11.83 2.40
C GLN A 62 15.31 -13.28 2.37
N GLU A 63 15.75 -14.03 1.36
CA GLU A 63 15.45 -15.47 1.28
C GLU A 63 16.00 -16.19 2.52
N PRO A 64 15.15 -16.92 3.27
CA PRO A 64 15.65 -17.76 4.34
C PRO A 64 16.53 -18.88 3.75
N LYS A 65 17.71 -19.08 4.35
CA LYS A 65 18.66 -20.13 3.95
C LYS A 65 18.13 -21.55 4.19
N GLU A 66 17.19 -21.69 5.10
CA GLU A 66 16.48 -22.94 5.40
C GLU A 66 15.12 -22.94 4.71
N ARG A 67 14.64 -24.12 4.30
CA ARG A 67 13.30 -24.31 3.74
C ARG A 67 12.24 -24.02 4.82
N SER A 68 11.96 -22.74 5.06
CA SER A 68 10.70 -22.33 5.67
C SER A 68 9.57 -22.92 4.84
N ALA A 69 8.53 -23.45 5.49
CA ALA A 69 7.36 -23.97 4.82
C ALA A 69 6.68 -22.80 4.08
N CYS A 70 7.00 -22.67 2.80
CA CYS A 70 6.38 -21.71 1.90
C CYS A 70 4.94 -22.19 1.66
N GLU A 71 3.99 -21.62 2.40
CA GLU A 71 2.57 -21.98 2.26
C GLU A 71 2.00 -21.45 0.94
N PHE A 72 2.34 -20.21 0.59
CA PHE A 72 2.09 -19.62 -0.72
C PHE A 72 3.37 -19.03 -1.30
N LYS A 73 3.62 -19.34 -2.58
CA LYS A 73 4.79 -18.87 -3.31
C LYS A 73 4.37 -17.84 -4.35
N CYS A 74 4.83 -16.60 -4.15
CA CYS A 74 4.65 -15.48 -5.08
C CYS A 74 5.35 -15.73 -6.43
N VAL A 75 4.98 -14.97 -7.46
CA VAL A 75 5.63 -15.07 -8.79
C VAL A 75 7.10 -14.65 -8.71
N ASN A 76 7.45 -13.64 -7.92
CA ASN A 76 8.82 -13.23 -7.65
C ASN A 76 9.63 -14.17 -6.71
N ASN A 77 9.09 -15.34 -6.36
CA ASN A 77 9.65 -16.33 -5.44
C ASN A 77 9.73 -15.93 -3.97
N LYS A 78 9.07 -14.86 -3.54
CA LYS A 78 8.82 -14.64 -2.11
C LYS A 78 7.84 -15.68 -1.57
N CYS A 79 8.03 -16.05 -0.32
CA CYS A 79 7.12 -16.92 0.42
C CYS A 79 6.34 -16.09 1.43
N VAL A 80 5.03 -16.26 1.42
CA VAL A 80 4.08 -15.64 2.36
C VAL A 80 3.20 -16.72 2.97
N LEU A 81 2.54 -16.40 4.08
CA LEU A 81 1.61 -17.31 4.73
C LEU A 81 0.33 -17.41 3.91
N LEU A 82 -0.36 -18.55 4.00
CA LEU A 82 -1.62 -18.70 3.27
C LEU A 82 -2.65 -17.68 3.74
N GLU A 83 -2.61 -17.23 5.00
CA GLU A 83 -3.51 -16.21 5.58
C GLU A 83 -3.29 -14.79 5.03
N GLN A 84 -2.12 -14.53 4.45
CA GLN A 84 -1.73 -13.24 3.86
C GLN A 84 -2.15 -13.11 2.38
N THR A 85 -2.80 -14.12 1.81
CA THR A 85 -3.30 -14.05 0.43
C THR A 85 -4.72 -13.51 0.39
N CYS A 86 -5.06 -12.74 -0.63
CA CYS A 86 -6.40 -12.22 -0.88
C CYS A 86 -6.94 -11.39 0.28
N ASP A 87 -6.09 -10.64 0.99
CA ASP A 87 -6.48 -9.83 2.14
C ASP A 87 -6.47 -8.31 1.87
N GLY A 88 -6.19 -7.93 0.63
CA GLY A 88 -6.13 -6.56 0.14
C GLY A 88 -4.74 -5.92 0.27
N VAL A 89 -3.73 -6.64 0.73
CA VAL A 89 -2.36 -6.12 0.95
C VAL A 89 -1.36 -6.90 0.10
N ASP A 90 -0.53 -6.19 -0.66
CA ASP A 90 0.54 -6.79 -1.46
C ASP A 90 1.71 -7.27 -0.56
N HIS A 91 1.58 -8.48 -0.02
CA HIS A 91 2.67 -9.10 0.72
C HIS A 91 3.74 -9.65 -0.22
N CYS A 92 3.43 -9.95 -1.48
CA CYS A 92 4.44 -10.40 -2.42
C CYS A 92 5.38 -9.27 -2.87
N GLY A 93 4.91 -8.03 -2.92
CA GLY A 93 5.57 -6.90 -3.59
C GLY A 93 5.48 -6.94 -5.12
N ASP A 94 4.65 -7.84 -5.65
CA ASP A 94 4.33 -7.99 -7.08
C ASP A 94 2.83 -8.28 -7.31
N ASN A 95 2.01 -8.13 -6.27
CA ASN A 95 0.57 -8.43 -6.19
C ASN A 95 0.17 -9.88 -6.44
N SER A 96 1.09 -10.85 -6.52
CA SER A 96 0.72 -12.24 -6.85
C SER A 96 -0.24 -12.90 -5.85
N ASP A 97 -0.19 -12.48 -4.59
CA ASP A 97 -1.04 -12.95 -3.49
C ASP A 97 -2.45 -12.36 -3.50
N GLU A 98 -2.65 -11.23 -4.17
CA GLU A 98 -3.93 -10.51 -4.28
C GLU A 98 -4.66 -10.76 -5.59
N MET A 99 -4.09 -11.61 -6.45
CA MET A 99 -4.61 -11.97 -7.77
C MET A 99 -5.25 -13.36 -7.74
N CYS A 100 -6.23 -13.59 -8.63
CA CYS A 100 -6.93 -14.88 -8.77
C CYS A 100 -7.72 -15.33 -7.52
N CYS A 101 -8.23 -14.39 -6.74
CA CYS A 101 -9.00 -14.62 -5.53
C CYS A 101 -10.47 -14.95 -5.83
N LYS A 102 -10.97 -16.05 -5.25
CA LYS A 102 -12.40 -16.41 -5.32
C LYS A 102 -13.25 -15.55 -4.39
N ASP A 103 -12.73 -15.29 -3.20
CA ASP A 103 -13.26 -14.41 -2.17
C ASP A 103 -12.07 -13.67 -1.54
N CYS A 104 -12.32 -12.48 -1.01
CA CYS A 104 -11.33 -11.73 -0.26
C CYS A 104 -11.53 -11.89 1.25
N ARG A 105 -10.46 -11.72 2.02
CA ARG A 105 -10.42 -11.88 3.47
C ARG A 105 -10.53 -10.54 4.18
N GLY A 106 -11.00 -10.60 5.42
CA GLY A 106 -11.23 -9.40 6.23
C GLY A 106 -12.24 -8.47 5.57
N ASP A 107 -11.96 -7.17 5.59
CA ASP A 107 -12.85 -6.14 5.05
C ASP A 107 -12.43 -5.63 3.66
N SER A 108 -11.51 -6.34 2.99
CA SER A 108 -11.00 -6.00 1.66
C SER A 108 -12.09 -6.09 0.58
N PHE A 109 -11.90 -5.33 -0.49
CA PHE A 109 -12.85 -5.26 -1.60
C PHE A 109 -12.45 -6.20 -2.73
N ARG A 110 -13.43 -6.94 -3.26
CA ARG A 110 -13.22 -7.84 -4.38
C ARG A 110 -13.65 -7.22 -5.70
N CYS A 111 -12.70 -6.97 -6.60
CA CYS A 111 -12.99 -6.66 -7.99
C CYS A 111 -13.68 -7.85 -8.68
N LYS A 112 -14.47 -7.59 -9.73
CA LYS A 112 -15.07 -8.62 -10.59
C LYS A 112 -14.03 -9.48 -11.30
N SER A 113 -12.85 -8.92 -11.55
CA SER A 113 -11.68 -9.64 -12.08
C SER A 113 -11.13 -10.69 -11.12
N GLY A 114 -11.53 -10.68 -9.84
CA GLY A 114 -10.97 -11.56 -8.82
C GLY A 114 -9.66 -11.03 -8.21
N VAL A 115 -9.48 -9.71 -8.22
CA VAL A 115 -8.42 -9.01 -7.48
C VAL A 115 -8.99 -8.54 -6.15
N CYS A 116 -8.20 -8.63 -5.09
CA CYS A 116 -8.53 -8.09 -3.77
C CYS A 116 -7.79 -6.77 -3.55
N LEU A 117 -8.51 -5.76 -3.10
CA LEU A 117 -7.99 -4.42 -2.84
C LEU A 117 -8.23 -4.03 -1.39
N SER A 118 -7.32 -3.23 -0.83
CA SER A 118 -7.55 -2.61 0.47
C SER A 118 -8.73 -1.64 0.42
N ARG A 119 -9.36 -1.37 1.56
CA ARG A 119 -10.50 -0.43 1.61
C ARG A 119 -10.10 1.01 1.29
N GLU A 120 -8.84 1.37 1.54
CA GLU A 120 -8.30 2.69 1.23
C GLU A 120 -8.18 2.95 -0.27
N ALA A 121 -8.27 1.90 -1.10
CA ALA A 121 -8.31 1.96 -2.55
C ALA A 121 -9.74 2.17 -3.10
N LEU A 122 -10.72 2.45 -2.24
CA LEU A 122 -12.09 2.76 -2.67
C LEU A 122 -12.33 4.26 -2.66
N ASP A 123 -12.79 4.81 -3.79
CA ASP A 123 -13.08 6.24 -3.97
C ASP A 123 -11.84 7.12 -3.69
N ASP A 124 -10.65 6.60 -4.03
CA ASP A 124 -9.38 7.25 -3.78
C ASP A 124 -8.90 8.11 -4.97
N GLY A 125 -9.66 8.10 -6.06
CA GLY A 125 -9.43 8.80 -7.31
C GLY A 125 -8.62 8.01 -8.34
N ILE A 126 -8.23 6.76 -8.04
CA ILE A 126 -7.43 5.88 -8.89
C ILE A 126 -8.27 4.67 -9.28
N MET A 127 -8.25 4.28 -10.56
CA MET A 127 -8.88 3.02 -10.99
C MET A 127 -7.92 1.85 -10.75
N ASP A 128 -8.09 1.16 -9.64
CA ASP A 128 -7.33 -0.03 -9.26
C ASP A 128 -7.97 -1.32 -9.81
N CYS A 129 -9.30 -1.40 -9.86
CA CYS A 129 -9.96 -2.49 -10.58
C CYS A 129 -9.95 -2.25 -12.10
N LEU A 130 -9.82 -3.33 -12.88
CA LEU A 130 -9.92 -3.26 -14.35
C LEU A 130 -11.26 -2.69 -14.85
N GLY A 131 -12.34 -2.84 -14.08
CA GLY A 131 -13.67 -2.31 -14.39
C GLY A 131 -13.98 -0.95 -13.73
N GLY A 132 -13.05 -0.39 -12.95
CA GLY A 132 -13.21 0.86 -12.20
C GLY A 132 -14.35 0.83 -11.18
N GLU A 133 -14.78 -0.35 -10.74
CA GLU A 133 -15.89 -0.51 -9.80
C GLU A 133 -15.57 0.03 -8.38
N ASP A 134 -14.30 0.01 -8.01
CA ASP A 134 -13.70 0.58 -6.81
C ASP A 134 -13.93 2.10 -6.69
N GLU A 135 -13.96 2.81 -7.82
CA GLU A 135 -14.18 4.26 -7.89
C GLU A 135 -15.65 4.66 -8.07
N MET A 136 -16.56 3.70 -7.94
CA MET A 136 -17.99 4.00 -7.95
C MET A 136 -18.41 4.53 -6.58
N ARG A 137 -19.09 5.70 -6.56
CA ARG A 137 -19.68 6.36 -5.36
C ARG A 137 -20.60 5.51 -4.46
N LYS A 138 -20.83 4.24 -4.81
CA LYS A 138 -21.58 3.27 -4.01
C LYS A 138 -20.81 2.77 -2.79
N HIS A 139 -19.49 2.96 -2.76
CA HIS A 139 -18.62 2.56 -1.65
C HIS A 139 -18.48 3.62 -0.54
N ILE A 140 -19.15 4.78 -0.71
CA ILE A 140 -19.16 5.87 0.26
C ILE A 140 -20.07 5.51 1.44
N THR A 141 -19.54 4.76 2.40
CA THR A 141 -19.99 4.85 3.79
C THR A 141 -19.18 5.98 4.45
N ASN A 142 -19.64 7.22 4.28
CA ASN A 142 -19.28 8.48 4.98
C ASN A 142 -18.14 8.47 6.03
N PRO A 143 -17.37 9.58 6.17
CA PRO A 143 -16.27 10.03 5.33
C PRO A 143 -14.95 10.18 6.13
N VAL A 144 -13.79 9.93 5.51
CA VAL A 144 -12.51 10.53 5.97
C VAL A 144 -12.14 11.60 4.95
N GLY A 145 -12.02 12.83 5.43
CA GLY A 145 -12.11 14.05 4.63
C GLY A 145 -11.12 14.14 3.46
N ARG A 146 -11.68 14.31 2.25
CA ARG A 146 -11.05 15.09 1.18
C ARG A 146 -11.87 16.36 0.96
N SER A 147 -11.46 17.44 1.62
CA SER A 147 -11.82 18.79 1.19
C SER A 147 -11.04 19.10 -0.09
N GLY A 148 -11.72 19.23 -1.21
CA GLY A 148 -11.10 19.63 -2.48
C GLY A 148 -12.10 19.62 -3.62
N ALA A 149 -12.33 20.78 -4.22
CA ALA A 149 -13.46 21.12 -5.07
C ALA A 149 -13.45 20.47 -6.46
N SER A 150 -14.65 20.29 -7.03
CA SER A 150 -14.87 20.63 -8.45
C SER A 150 -16.34 20.99 -8.70
N SER A 151 -16.61 22.28 -8.59
CA SER A 151 -17.80 22.93 -9.12
C SER A 151 -17.85 22.73 -10.64
N HIS A 152 -18.67 21.80 -11.12
CA HIS A 152 -19.08 21.78 -12.52
C HIS A 152 -20.17 22.85 -12.71
N GLY A 153 -19.73 24.06 -13.09
CA GLY A 153 -20.59 25.08 -13.65
C GLY A 153 -21.23 24.54 -14.93
N LYS A 154 -22.54 24.32 -14.89
CA LYS A 154 -23.35 24.13 -16.09
C LYS A 154 -23.60 25.51 -16.70
N THR A 155 -22.88 25.86 -17.76
CA THR A 155 -23.36 26.88 -18.70
C THR A 155 -24.36 26.19 -19.63
N ASN A 156 -25.64 26.50 -19.45
CA ASN A 156 -26.70 26.17 -20.40
C ASN A 156 -26.82 27.30 -21.42
N SER A 157 -27.22 26.92 -22.65
CA SER A 157 -27.45 27.75 -23.84
C SER A 157 -28.18 29.08 -23.64
#